data_AF-A0A7W0MZN0-F1
#
_entry.id   AF-A0A7W0MZN0-F1
#
_cell.length_a   1.000
_cell.length_b   1.000
_cell.length_c   1.000
_cell.angle_alpha   90.00
_cell.angle_beta   90.00
_cell.angle_gamma   90.00
#
_symmetry.space_group_name_H-M   'P 1'
#
loop_
_entity.id
_entity.type
_entity.pdbx_description
1 polymer ?
#
loop_
_entity_poly.entity_id
_entity_poly.type
_entity_poly.pdbx_seq_one_letter_code
_entity_poly.pdbx_strand_id
1 'polypeptide(L)'
;GASSNFALLNLQERGSLFIGPGVEVYEGMIVGENARAEDLDVNPTKEKKLTNMRSSTADELVRLIPPRPLALDQALELIREDECVEVTPSHVRLRKVELSATRRQSAASRRARGLAAV
;
A
#
# COMPACT_ATOMS: atom_id res chain seq x y z
N GLY A 1 6.54 7.21 7.93
CA GLY A 1 7.67 6.26 7.90
C GLY A 1 8.04 6.05 6.46
N ALA A 2 9.32 6.06 6.12
CA ALA A 2 9.75 5.99 4.72
C ALA A 2 9.63 4.57 4.13
N SER A 3 9.21 4.48 2.87
CA SER A 3 9.13 3.22 2.13
C SER A 3 10.52 2.63 1.90
N SER A 4 10.69 1.34 2.19
CA SER A 4 11.94 0.62 2.00
C SER A 4 11.96 -0.08 0.64
N ASN A 5 13.10 -0.02 -0.06
CA ASN A 5 13.28 -0.75 -1.32
C ASN A 5 13.01 -2.25 -1.17
N PHE A 6 13.41 -2.85 -0.04
CA PHE A 6 13.17 -4.26 0.24
C PHE A 6 11.68 -4.59 0.36
N ALA A 7 10.90 -3.74 1.01
CA ALA A 7 9.46 -3.93 1.13
C ALA A 7 8.79 -3.82 -0.25
N LEU A 8 9.09 -2.76 -1.00
CA LEU A 8 8.51 -2.51 -2.31
C LEU A 8 8.83 -3.64 -3.31
N LEU A 9 10.02 -4.23 -3.23
CA LEU A 9 10.40 -5.37 -4.07
C LEU A 9 9.50 -6.58 -3.89
N ASN A 10 9.05 -6.85 -2.65
CA ASN A 10 8.11 -7.94 -2.39
C ASN A 10 6.67 -7.56 -2.75
N LEU A 11 6.34 -6.26 -2.74
CA LEU A 11 4.99 -5.77 -2.99
C LEU A 11 4.68 -5.64 -4.49
N GLN A 12 5.66 -5.33 -5.34
CA GLN A 12 5.47 -5.24 -6.79
C GLN A 12 5.04 -6.58 -7.43
N GLU A 13 5.33 -7.72 -6.80
CA GLU A 13 4.85 -9.03 -7.26
C GLU A 13 3.34 -9.21 -7.05
N ARG A 14 2.75 -8.44 -6.13
CA ARG A 14 1.32 -8.51 -5.77
C ARG A 14 0.48 -7.48 -6.53
N GLY A 15 1.09 -6.56 -7.24
CA GLY A 15 0.38 -5.47 -7.89
C GLY A 15 1.25 -4.31 -8.36
N SER A 16 0.60 -3.26 -8.83
CA SER A 16 1.28 -2.05 -9.34
C SER A 16 1.46 -1.03 -8.23
N LEU A 17 2.67 -0.50 -8.08
CA LEU A 17 2.99 0.48 -7.04
C LEU A 17 2.81 1.92 -7.53
N PHE A 18 2.26 2.77 -6.68
CA PHE A 18 2.15 4.22 -6.92
C PHE A 18 3.31 5.01 -6.33
N ILE A 19 4.02 4.43 -5.36
CA ILE A 19 5.13 5.06 -4.65
C ILE A 19 6.46 4.36 -4.92
N GLY A 20 7.53 5.15 -4.95
CA GLY A 20 8.91 4.65 -5.00
C GLY A 20 9.52 4.46 -3.61
N PRO A 21 10.81 4.06 -3.53
CA PRO A 21 11.56 3.96 -2.29
C PRO A 21 11.83 5.35 -1.70
N GLY A 22 11.86 5.47 -0.37
CA GLY A 22 12.13 6.72 0.35
C GLY A 22 10.93 7.67 0.46
N VAL A 23 9.74 7.25 0.04
CA VAL A 23 8.50 8.04 0.15
C VAL A 23 7.94 7.92 1.56
N GLU A 24 7.64 9.05 2.20
CA GLU A 24 6.96 9.06 3.50
C GLU A 24 5.52 8.55 3.38
N VAL A 25 5.23 7.48 4.10
CA VAL A 25 3.90 6.90 4.19
C VAL A 25 3.34 6.97 5.61
N TYR A 26 2.02 6.88 5.71
CA TYR A 26 1.28 6.82 6.97
C TYR A 26 0.24 5.68 6.93
N GLU A 27 -0.28 5.31 8.09
CA GLU A 27 -1.26 4.23 8.20
C GLU A 27 -2.54 4.54 7.40
N GLY A 28 -3.01 3.57 6.60
CA GLY A 28 -4.20 3.74 5.76
C GLY A 28 -3.96 4.48 4.45
N MET A 29 -2.72 4.94 4.17
CA MET A 29 -2.32 5.39 2.84
C MET A 29 -2.28 4.21 1.87
N ILE A 30 -2.85 4.40 0.68
CA ILE A 30 -2.82 3.41 -0.41
C ILE A 30 -1.52 3.59 -1.19
N VAL A 31 -0.75 2.50 -1.28
CA VAL A 31 0.60 2.51 -1.87
C VAL A 31 0.67 1.89 -3.26
N GLY A 32 -0.41 1.25 -3.69
CA GLY A 32 -0.51 0.56 -4.98
C GLY A 32 -1.86 -0.12 -5.17
N GLU A 33 -2.05 -0.66 -6.36
CA GLU A 33 -3.20 -1.44 -6.77
C GLU A 33 -2.87 -2.93 -6.70
N ASN A 34 -3.71 -3.71 -6.02
CA ASN A 34 -3.57 -5.15 -5.95
C ASN A 34 -4.01 -5.79 -7.27
N ALA A 35 -3.31 -6.83 -7.73
CA ALA A 35 -3.72 -7.61 -8.90
C ALA A 35 -5.04 -8.39 -8.69
N ARG A 36 -5.46 -8.54 -7.42
CA ARG A 36 -6.73 -9.15 -7.03
C ARG A 36 -7.74 -8.07 -6.61
N ALA A 37 -9.03 -8.41 -6.67
CA ALA A 37 -10.11 -7.50 -6.28
C ALA A 37 -10.13 -7.16 -4.78
N GLU A 38 -9.49 -7.99 -3.95
CA GLU A 38 -9.45 -7.84 -2.49
C GLU A 38 -8.39 -6.83 -2.05
N ASP A 39 -8.68 -6.10 -0.98
CA ASP A 39 -7.73 -5.19 -0.37
C ASP A 39 -6.68 -5.97 0.44
N LEU A 40 -5.43 -5.52 0.40
CA LEU A 40 -4.32 -6.12 1.14
C LEU A 40 -3.65 -5.08 2.04
N ASP A 41 -3.69 -5.31 3.35
CA ASP A 41 -2.93 -4.52 4.31
C ASP A 41 -1.46 -4.93 4.27
N VAL A 42 -0.58 -3.97 3.97
CA VAL A 42 0.85 -4.21 3.79
C VAL A 42 1.68 -3.21 4.58
N ASN A 43 2.92 -3.62 4.90
CA ASN A 43 3.89 -2.74 5.53
C ASN A 43 5.00 -2.36 4.53
N PRO A 44 4.93 -1.15 3.92
CA PRO A 44 5.93 -0.68 2.96
C PRO A 44 7.22 -0.16 3.62
N THR A 45 7.27 -0.01 4.95
CA THR A 45 8.45 0.47 5.69
C THR A 45 9.27 -0.69 6.26
N LYS A 46 8.95 -1.93 5.89
CA LYS A 46 9.61 -3.12 6.41
C LYS A 46 11.06 -3.21 5.92
N GLU A 47 11.99 -3.21 6.87
CA GLU A 47 13.41 -3.37 6.58
C GLU A 47 13.79 -4.84 6.31
N LYS A 48 14.87 -5.03 5.56
CA LYS A 48 15.49 -6.34 5.34
C LYS A 48 16.08 -6.82 6.67
N LYS A 49 15.56 -7.90 7.25
CA LYS A 49 16.22 -8.55 8.37
C LYS A 49 17.51 -9.18 7.87
N LEU A 50 18.66 -8.65 8.31
CA LEU A 50 19.98 -9.23 8.11
C LEU A 50 20.14 -10.45 9.01
N THR A 51 19.41 -11.52 8.73
CA THR A 51 19.82 -12.85 9.22
C THR A 51 21.06 -13.23 8.43
N ASN A 52 22.15 -13.59 9.13
CA ASN A 52 23.42 -14.09 8.59
C ASN A 52 23.21 -15.40 7.79
N MET A 53 22.46 -15.34 6.70
CA MET A 53 22.15 -16.44 5.83
C MET A 53 23.24 -16.47 4.77
N ARG A 54 24.19 -17.38 4.95
CA ARG A 54 25.17 -17.76 3.93
C ARG A 54 24.40 -18.28 2.71
N SER A 55 24.23 -17.46 1.70
CA SER A 55 23.64 -17.85 0.42
C SER A 55 24.64 -17.54 -0.68
N SER A 56 25.33 -18.57 -1.13
CA SER A 56 26.38 -18.59 -2.15
C SER A 56 25.87 -18.33 -3.57
N THR A 57 24.69 -17.77 -3.72
CA THR A 57 24.04 -17.52 -5.01
C THR A 57 23.60 -16.07 -5.02
N ALA A 58 24.42 -15.28 -5.71
CA ALA A 58 24.21 -13.94 -6.25
C ALA A 58 22.99 -13.15 -5.77
N ASP A 59 23.26 -11.93 -5.30
CA ASP A 59 22.35 -10.79 -5.41
C ASP A 59 21.77 -10.74 -6.84
N GLU A 60 20.62 -11.38 -7.07
CA GLU A 60 19.76 -11.00 -8.18
C GLU A 60 19.43 -9.54 -7.92
N LEU A 61 20.00 -8.65 -8.74
CA LEU A 61 19.63 -7.25 -8.83
C LEU A 61 18.20 -7.17 -9.39
N VAL A 62 17.23 -7.64 -8.63
CA VAL A 62 15.81 -7.53 -8.98
C VAL A 62 15.50 -6.05 -8.98
N ARG A 63 15.25 -5.52 -10.17
CA ARG A 63 14.98 -4.10 -10.38
C ARG A 63 13.56 -3.82 -9.94
N LEU A 64 13.38 -2.69 -9.26
CA LEU A 64 12.05 -2.18 -8.97
C LEU A 64 11.39 -1.73 -10.26
N ILE A 65 10.15 -2.15 -10.50
CA ILE A 65 9.33 -1.60 -11.57
C ILE A 65 9.10 -0.11 -11.24
N PRO A 66 9.28 0.82 -12.22
CA PRO A 66 9.03 2.22 -11.98
C PRO A 66 7.61 2.44 -11.44
N PRO A 67 7.44 3.18 -10.33
CA PRO A 67 6.13 3.44 -9.78
C PRO A 67 5.32 4.30 -10.75
N ARG A 68 4.00 4.10 -10.76
CA ARG A 68 3.06 4.92 -11.53
C ARG A 68 2.45 5.98 -10.63
N PRO A 69 3.02 7.20 -10.55
CA PRO A 69 2.40 8.27 -9.78
C PRO A 69 1.03 8.61 -10.39
N LEU A 70 0.04 8.84 -9.54
CA LEU A 70 -1.31 9.17 -9.97
C LEU A 70 -1.47 10.68 -10.11
N ALA A 71 -2.01 11.11 -11.25
CA ALA A 71 -2.57 12.45 -11.40
C ALA A 71 -3.90 12.55 -10.63
N LEU A 72 -4.36 13.77 -10.36
CA LEU A 72 -5.63 14.00 -9.65
C LEU A 72 -6.81 13.32 -10.35
N ASP A 73 -6.92 13.46 -11.66
CA ASP A 73 -8.02 12.88 -12.44
C ASP A 73 -8.02 11.33 -12.35
N GLN A 74 -6.83 10.73 -12.47
CA GLN A 74 -6.66 9.28 -12.33
C GLN A 74 -6.96 8.80 -10.90
N ALA A 75 -6.60 9.58 -9.89
CA ALA A 75 -6.90 9.26 -8.51
C ALA A 75 -8.41 9.30 -8.25
N LEU A 76 -9.13 10.27 -8.82
CA LEU A 76 -10.59 10.38 -8.69
C LEU A 76 -11.34 9.26 -9.41
N GLU A 77 -10.79 8.73 -10.51
CA GLU A 77 -11.37 7.58 -11.21
C GLU A 77 -11.16 6.26 -10.45
N LEU A 78 -10.08 6.16 -9.67
CA LEU A 78 -9.68 4.92 -9.01
C LEU A 78 -10.30 4.70 -7.62
N ILE A 79 -10.73 5.76 -6.94
CA ILE A 79 -11.27 5.66 -5.57
C ILE A 79 -12.59 4.89 -5.47
N ARG A 80 -12.73 4.13 -4.39
CA ARG A 80 -13.98 3.49 -3.96
C ARG A 80 -14.70 4.28 -2.86
N GLU A 81 -15.89 3.85 -2.48
CA GLU A 81 -16.71 4.52 -1.45
C GLU A 81 -16.05 4.61 -0.07
N ASP A 82 -15.15 3.68 0.28
CA ASP A 82 -14.41 3.66 1.54
C ASP A 82 -13.01 4.31 1.45
N GLU A 83 -12.76 5.02 0.35
CA GLU A 83 -11.49 5.67 0.02
C GLU A 83 -11.66 7.17 -0.22
N CYS A 84 -10.57 7.91 -0.07
CA CYS A 84 -10.54 9.32 -0.42
C CYS A 84 -9.20 9.74 -1.01
N VAL A 85 -9.25 10.78 -1.84
CA VAL A 85 -8.07 11.45 -2.38
C VAL A 85 -7.67 12.57 -1.43
N GLU A 86 -6.47 12.46 -0.87
CA GLU A 86 -5.85 13.54 -0.10
C GLU A 86 -5.08 14.44 -1.06
N VAL A 87 -5.51 15.69 -1.19
CA VAL A 87 -4.89 16.68 -2.07
C VAL A 87 -4.20 17.75 -1.25
N THR A 88 -2.93 17.97 -1.54
CA THR A 88 -2.13 19.08 -1.04
C THR A 88 -1.49 19.80 -2.24
N PRO A 89 -1.02 21.05 -2.10
CA PRO A 89 -0.40 21.76 -3.23
C PRO A 89 0.78 21.02 -3.88
N SER A 90 1.43 20.14 -3.13
CA SER A 90 2.62 19.40 -3.57
C SER A 90 2.38 17.91 -3.83
N HIS A 91 1.26 17.33 -3.35
CA HIS A 91 1.02 15.89 -3.43
C HIS A 91 -0.45 15.56 -3.62
N VAL A 92 -0.70 14.56 -4.46
CA VAL A 92 -1.97 13.83 -4.57
C VAL A 92 -1.74 12.43 -4.05
N ARG A 93 -2.48 12.02 -3.02
CA ARG A 93 -2.35 10.71 -2.38
C ARG A 93 -3.71 10.02 -2.29
N LEU A 94 -3.70 8.70 -2.33
CA LEU A 94 -4.85 7.87 -2.04
C LEU A 94 -4.78 7.35 -0.60
N ARG A 95 -5.92 7.31 0.08
CA ARG A 95 -6.03 6.75 1.43
C ARG A 95 -7.40 6.15 1.67
N LYS A 96 -7.50 5.26 2.65
CA LYS A 96 -8.78 4.81 3.19
C LYS A 96 -9.39 5.90 4.08
N VAL A 97 -10.72 5.90 4.17
CA VAL A 97 -11.46 6.79 5.09
C VAL A 97 -11.14 6.37 6.53
N GLU A 98 -11.31 5.08 6.85
CA GLU A 98 -10.84 4.50 8.11
C GLU A 98 -9.37 4.10 7.96
N LEU A 99 -8.49 4.85 8.61
CA LEU A 99 -7.05 4.62 8.53
C LEU A 99 -6.65 3.30 9.18
N SER A 100 -7.25 2.99 10.33
CA SER A 100 -6.82 1.84 11.13
C SER A 100 -7.21 0.53 10.47
N ALA A 101 -6.21 -0.30 10.18
CA ALA A 101 -6.43 -1.64 9.61
C ALA A 101 -7.31 -2.50 10.53
N THR A 102 -7.08 -2.44 11.84
CA THR A 102 -7.88 -3.18 12.84
C THR A 102 -9.35 -2.75 12.83
N ARG A 103 -9.63 -1.44 12.70
CA ARG A 103 -10.99 -0.94 12.61
C ARG A 103 -11.66 -1.35 11.31
N ARG A 104 -10.95 -1.32 10.18
CA ARG A 104 -11.45 -1.81 8.88
C ARG A 104 -11.82 -3.29 8.95
N GLN A 105 -10.95 -4.13 9.49
CA GLN A 105 -11.23 -5.57 9.67
C GLN A 105 -12.42 -5.82 10.60
N SER A 106 -12.54 -5.03 11.68
CA SER A 106 -13.67 -5.12 12.61
C SER A 106 -14.98 -4.71 11.95
N ALA A 107 -14.98 -3.64 11.15
CA ALA A 107 -16.14 -3.16 10.41
C ALA A 107 -16.56 -4.15 9.31
N ALA A 108 -15.62 -4.69 8.54
CA ALA A 108 -15.87 -5.74 7.56
C ALA A 108 -16.45 -7.01 8.23
N SER A 109 -15.87 -7.44 9.35
CA SER A 109 -16.35 -8.59 10.13
C SER A 109 -17.75 -8.36 10.72
N ARG A 110 -18.11 -7.13 11.09
CA ARG A 110 -19.46 -6.78 11.56
C ARG A 110 -20.47 -6.79 10.42
N ARG A 111 -20.11 -6.21 9.26
CA ARG A 111 -20.94 -6.25 8.04
C ARG A 111 -21.21 -7.68 7.60
N ALA A 112 -20.18 -8.53 7.58
CA ALA A 112 -20.31 -9.95 7.27
C ALA A 112 -21.21 -10.71 8.25
N ARG A 113 -21.26 -10.29 9.53
CA ARG A 113 -22.12 -10.85 10.58
C ARG A 113 -23.52 -10.24 10.63
N GLY A 114 -23.88 -9.34 9.72
CA GLY A 114 -25.21 -8.72 9.66
C GLY A 114 -25.53 -7.75 10.80
N LEU A 115 -24.56 -7.35 11.62
CA LEU A 115 -24.77 -6.33 12.65
C LEU A 115 -24.66 -4.94 12.01
N ALA A 116 -25.82 -4.33 11.72
CA ALA A 116 -25.91 -2.93 11.32
C ALA A 116 -25.30 -2.02 12.41
N ALA A 117 -24.62 -0.95 11.98
CA ALA A 117 -24.16 0.09 12.88
C ALA A 117 -25.37 0.78 13.51
N VAL A 118 -25.48 0.71 14.84
CA VAL A 118 -26.30 1.63 15.63
C VAL A 118 -25.63 3.00 15.63
#